data_AF-A0A2N6FGR7-F1
#
_entry.id   AF-A0A2N6FGR7-F1
#
_cell.length_a   1.000
_cell.length_b   1.000
_cell.length_c   1.000
_cell.angle_alpha   90.00
_cell.angle_beta   90.00
_cell.angle_gamma   90.00
#
_symmetry.space_group_name_H-M   'P 1'
#
loop_
_entity.id
_entity.type
_entity.pdbx_description
1 polymer ?
#
loop_
_entity_poly.entity_id
_entity_poly.type
_entity_poly.pdbx_seq_one_letter_code
_entity_poly.pdbx_strand_id
1 'polypeptide(L)'
;MSPVPIDVSFQMNEKGAQMKDNDMLNKLQNTAANELMRLLDIMQHLRSPEGCPWDIKQTSQSLRSYLIEETCEVLDAIDADDPDWLCEELGDLLLQIVFHAQIHAEIDLFSMQDVIHGIADKMERRHPHVFEGLHVESEEQLNINWDKIKHAEKSTRPQRQDGLPRELPSLLKAQKVHSLKYSENLDQTSNDTDLPVYLQSALKQLALSNHTELQEQLPTLLFELTRLAEANDIDCEMGLRELLIKQLEKRPS
;
A
#
# COMPACT_ATOMS: atom_id res chain seq x y z
N MET A 1 55.40 -15.13 33.08
CA MET A 1 54.54 -14.36 32.15
C MET A 1 53.27 -14.01 32.91
N SER A 2 53.07 -12.74 33.22
CA SER A 2 51.83 -12.26 33.86
C SER A 2 50.72 -12.13 32.80
N PRO A 3 49.45 -12.43 33.13
CA PRO A 3 48.36 -12.31 32.17
C PRO A 3 48.00 -10.83 31.94
N VAL A 4 47.72 -10.50 30.68
CA VAL A 4 47.25 -9.18 30.23
C VAL A 4 45.78 -9.00 30.65
N PRO A 5 45.35 -7.82 31.14
CA PRO A 5 43.95 -7.59 31.50
C PRO A 5 43.08 -7.57 30.24
N ILE A 6 41.95 -8.28 30.27
CA ILE A 6 40.89 -8.14 29.27
C ILE A 6 40.22 -6.80 29.51
N ASP A 7 40.32 -5.92 28.52
CA ASP A 7 39.71 -4.60 28.55
C ASP A 7 38.18 -4.72 28.41
N VAL A 8 37.47 -4.52 29.52
CA VAL A 8 36.00 -4.60 29.61
C VAL A 8 35.33 -3.29 29.15
N SER A 9 36.11 -2.28 28.73
CA SER A 9 35.58 -0.97 28.34
C SER A 9 34.83 -0.98 26.99
N PHE A 10 35.05 -1.98 26.14
CA PHE A 10 34.40 -2.06 24.83
C PHE A 10 32.92 -2.48 24.88
N GLN A 11 32.54 -3.36 25.83
CA GLN A 11 31.14 -3.84 25.96
C GLN A 11 30.19 -2.85 26.65
N MET A 12 30.72 -1.87 27.39
CA MET A 12 29.89 -0.83 28.03
C MET A 12 29.45 0.27 27.05
N ASN A 13 30.19 0.47 25.96
CA ASN A 13 29.92 1.54 25.00
C ASN A 13 28.78 1.18 24.02
N GLU A 14 28.69 -0.09 23.58
CA GLU A 14 27.61 -0.56 22.71
C GLU A 14 26.24 -0.59 23.42
N LYS A 15 26.20 -1.03 24.70
CA LYS A 15 24.97 -0.98 25.51
C LYS A 15 24.53 0.45 25.81
N GLY A 16 25.48 1.37 26.02
CA GLY A 16 25.21 2.79 26.23
C GLY A 16 24.70 3.52 24.98
N ALA A 17 25.16 3.11 23.80
CA ALA A 17 24.64 3.59 22.51
C ALA A 17 23.23 3.03 22.24
N GLN A 18 23.01 1.71 22.37
CA GLN A 18 21.68 1.09 22.23
C GLN A 18 20.65 1.62 23.24
N MET A 19 21.04 1.89 24.50
CA MET A 19 20.15 2.51 25.48
C MET A 19 19.77 3.95 25.12
N LYS A 20 20.69 4.74 24.56
CA LYS A 20 20.42 6.12 24.13
C LYS A 20 19.54 6.16 22.88
N ASP A 21 19.77 5.26 21.94
CA ASP A 21 18.94 5.12 20.74
C ASP A 21 17.50 4.67 21.10
N ASN A 22 17.36 3.75 22.06
CA ASN A 22 16.05 3.35 22.57
C ASN A 22 15.35 4.46 23.37
N ASP A 23 16.07 5.27 24.15
CA ASP A 23 15.49 6.42 24.87
C ASP A 23 15.07 7.55 23.91
N MET A 24 15.81 7.76 22.82
CA MET A 24 15.45 8.70 21.75
C MET A 24 14.23 8.22 20.97
N LEU A 25 14.18 6.95 20.55
CA LEU A 25 13.03 6.35 19.88
C LEU A 25 11.77 6.41 20.75
N ASN A 26 11.88 6.06 22.03
CA ASN A 26 10.76 6.15 22.97
C ASN A 26 10.28 7.59 23.16
N LYS A 27 11.18 8.58 23.18
CA LYS A 27 10.81 10.01 23.22
C LYS A 27 10.11 10.44 21.95
N LEU A 28 10.61 10.08 20.78
CA LEU A 28 9.99 10.40 19.48
C LEU A 28 8.60 9.77 19.36
N GLN A 29 8.44 8.50 19.75
CA GLN A 29 7.15 7.79 19.75
C GLN A 29 6.13 8.46 20.69
N ASN A 30 6.54 8.81 21.90
CA ASN A 30 5.69 9.54 22.84
C ASN A 30 5.31 10.94 22.30
N THR A 31 6.18 11.56 21.49
CA THR A 31 5.90 12.86 20.87
C THR A 31 4.91 12.72 19.72
N ALA A 32 5.07 11.70 18.86
CA ALA A 32 4.16 11.43 17.76
C ALA A 32 2.74 11.08 18.24
N ALA A 33 2.62 10.30 19.31
CA ALA A 33 1.32 10.02 19.93
C ALA A 33 0.62 11.31 20.41
N ASN A 34 1.37 12.25 20.99
CA ASN A 34 0.83 13.55 21.42
C ASN A 34 0.37 14.41 20.24
N GLU A 35 1.14 14.47 19.15
CA GLU A 35 0.73 15.22 17.96
C GLU A 35 -0.49 14.60 17.27
N LEU A 36 -0.60 13.27 17.26
CA LEU A 36 -1.81 12.60 16.77
C LEU A 36 -3.02 12.95 17.65
N MET A 37 -2.90 12.91 18.98
CA MET A 37 -3.98 13.34 19.88
C MET A 37 -4.39 14.79 19.61
N ARG A 38 -3.41 15.69 19.44
CA ARG A 38 -3.67 17.08 19.08
C ARG A 38 -4.43 17.20 17.75
N LEU A 39 -4.07 16.42 16.72
CA LEU A 39 -4.78 16.40 15.43
C LEU A 39 -6.23 15.91 15.59
N LEU A 40 -6.45 14.87 16.39
CA LEU A 40 -7.79 14.37 16.68
C LEU A 40 -8.65 15.41 17.41
N ASP A 41 -8.08 16.11 18.40
CA ASP A 41 -8.75 17.19 19.12
C ASP A 41 -9.11 18.36 18.19
N ILE A 42 -8.19 18.74 17.30
CA ILE A 42 -8.44 19.76 16.27
C ILE A 42 -9.61 19.35 15.38
N MET A 43 -9.60 18.12 14.86
CA MET A 43 -10.67 17.63 13.98
C MET A 43 -12.03 17.59 14.70
N GLN A 44 -12.05 17.11 15.95
CA GLN A 44 -13.26 17.12 16.77
C GLN A 44 -13.80 18.55 16.97
N HIS A 45 -12.91 19.52 17.22
CA HIS A 45 -13.31 20.92 17.36
C HIS A 45 -13.82 21.53 16.05
N LEU A 46 -13.13 21.26 14.93
CA LEU A 46 -13.55 21.73 13.61
C LEU A 46 -14.93 21.21 13.20
N ARG A 47 -15.29 20.01 13.65
CA ARG A 47 -16.59 19.39 13.37
C ARG A 47 -17.63 19.56 14.49
N SER A 48 -17.33 20.31 15.56
CA SER A 48 -18.32 20.62 16.60
C SER A 48 -19.42 21.55 16.06
N PRO A 49 -20.57 21.69 16.75
CA PRO A 49 -21.62 22.63 16.34
C PRO A 49 -21.14 24.09 16.18
N GLU A 50 -20.09 24.48 16.90
CA GLU A 50 -19.44 25.79 16.85
C GLU A 50 -18.23 25.84 15.90
N GLY A 51 -17.90 24.71 15.26
CA GLY A 51 -16.76 24.54 14.40
C GLY A 51 -16.92 25.15 13.01
N CYS A 52 -16.11 24.67 12.07
CA CYS A 52 -16.08 25.15 10.70
C CYS A 52 -17.29 24.63 9.91
N PRO A 53 -18.12 25.51 9.31
CA PRO A 53 -19.30 25.08 8.56
C PRO A 53 -19.00 24.19 7.34
N TRP A 54 -17.79 24.29 6.78
CA TRP A 54 -17.37 23.42 5.68
C TRP A 54 -17.05 22.02 6.20
N ASP A 55 -16.28 21.94 7.30
CA ASP A 55 -15.88 20.66 7.89
C ASP A 55 -17.10 19.88 8.37
N ILE A 56 -18.01 20.52 9.11
CA ILE A 56 -19.25 19.91 9.62
C ILE A 56 -20.08 19.26 8.50
N LYS A 57 -20.14 19.89 7.31
CA LYS A 57 -20.94 19.41 6.18
C LYS A 57 -20.33 18.23 5.45
N GLN A 58 -19.06 17.90 5.69
CA GLN A 58 -18.41 16.81 4.99
C GLN A 58 -18.96 15.45 5.43
N THR A 59 -19.00 14.55 4.44
CA THR A 59 -19.37 13.15 4.58
C THR A 59 -18.26 12.30 3.99
N SER A 60 -18.21 11.02 4.33
CA SER A 60 -17.24 10.12 3.70
C SER A 60 -17.37 10.07 2.17
N GLN A 61 -18.57 10.31 1.63
CA GLN A 61 -18.80 10.34 0.18
C GLN A 61 -18.27 11.60 -0.48
N SER A 62 -18.35 12.76 0.18
CA SER A 62 -17.85 14.03 -0.36
C SER A 62 -16.32 14.13 -0.29
N LEU A 63 -15.70 13.42 0.65
CA LEU A 63 -14.24 13.41 0.84
C LEU A 63 -13.47 12.47 -0.12
N ARG A 64 -14.17 11.63 -0.89
CA ARG A 64 -13.51 10.64 -1.77
C ARG A 64 -12.57 11.26 -2.79
N SER A 65 -12.92 12.41 -3.37
CA SER A 65 -12.08 13.07 -4.35
C SER A 65 -10.79 13.57 -3.72
N TYR A 66 -10.88 14.21 -2.56
CA TYR A 66 -9.72 14.67 -1.80
C TYR A 66 -8.79 13.51 -1.44
N LEU A 67 -9.32 12.38 -0.96
CA LEU A 67 -8.49 11.20 -0.69
C LEU A 67 -7.72 10.70 -1.92
N ILE A 68 -8.31 10.80 -3.12
CA ILE A 68 -7.63 10.45 -4.37
C ILE A 68 -6.59 11.51 -4.72
N GLU A 69 -6.90 12.80 -4.54
CA GLU A 69 -6.00 13.93 -4.77
C GLU A 69 -4.75 13.80 -3.87
N GLU A 70 -4.90 13.68 -2.55
CA GLU A 70 -3.75 13.53 -1.62
C GLU A 70 -2.92 12.27 -1.95
N THR A 71 -3.59 11.18 -2.37
CA THR A 71 -2.86 9.96 -2.77
C THR A 71 -1.99 10.22 -4.00
N CYS A 72 -2.49 10.99 -4.97
CA CYS A 72 -1.73 11.35 -6.15
C CYS A 72 -0.60 12.33 -5.82
N GLU A 73 -0.82 13.31 -4.94
CA GLU A 73 0.20 14.28 -4.54
C GLU A 73 1.33 13.59 -3.75
N VAL A 74 1.02 12.61 -2.89
CA VAL A 74 2.03 11.73 -2.28
C VAL A 74 2.86 11.00 -3.34
N LEU A 75 2.24 10.49 -4.41
CA LEU A 75 2.98 9.81 -5.49
C LEU A 75 3.88 10.78 -6.26
N ASP A 76 3.41 12.00 -6.51
CA ASP A 76 4.22 13.04 -7.17
C ASP A 76 5.41 13.46 -6.29
N ALA A 77 5.21 13.58 -4.97
CA ALA A 77 6.29 13.90 -4.02
C ALA A 77 7.34 12.77 -3.93
N ILE A 78 6.92 11.50 -3.98
CA ILE A 78 7.83 10.35 -4.05
C ILE A 78 8.67 10.41 -5.33
N ASP A 79 8.05 10.66 -6.48
CA ASP A 79 8.75 10.73 -7.76
C ASP A 79 9.74 11.90 -7.84
N ALA A 80 9.42 12.99 -7.16
CA ALA A 80 10.27 14.18 -7.08
C ALA A 80 11.50 13.99 -6.17
N ASP A 81 11.55 12.92 -5.37
CA ASP A 81 12.56 12.68 -4.32
C ASP A 81 12.69 13.90 -3.37
N ASP A 82 11.55 14.56 -3.08
CA ASP A 82 11.47 15.74 -2.23
C ASP A 82 10.93 15.34 -0.84
N PRO A 83 11.79 15.27 0.20
CA PRO A 83 11.38 14.80 1.52
C PRO A 83 10.48 15.80 2.26
N ASP A 84 10.60 17.09 1.98
CA ASP A 84 9.78 18.11 2.65
C ASP A 84 8.36 18.07 2.07
N TRP A 85 8.26 18.00 0.74
CA TRP A 85 6.98 17.83 0.06
C TRP A 85 6.32 16.50 0.46
N LEU A 86 7.07 15.40 0.48
CA LEU A 86 6.55 14.10 0.93
C LEU A 86 6.01 14.15 2.37
N CYS A 87 6.67 14.89 3.27
CA CYS A 87 6.22 15.07 4.64
C CYS A 87 4.89 15.82 4.72
N GLU A 88 4.69 16.84 3.87
CA GLU A 88 3.46 17.62 3.77
C GLU A 88 2.30 16.74 3.28
N GLU A 89 2.48 16.08 2.15
CA GLU A 89 1.43 15.26 1.50
C GLU A 89 1.04 14.03 2.33
N LEU A 90 2.00 13.41 3.04
CA LEU A 90 1.68 12.35 4.01
C LEU A 90 0.85 12.88 5.19
N GLY A 91 1.04 14.15 5.55
CA GLY A 91 0.22 14.85 6.54
C GLY A 91 -1.21 15.05 6.07
N ASP A 92 -1.40 15.46 4.82
CA ASP A 92 -2.73 15.66 4.23
C ASP A 92 -3.46 14.33 3.99
N LEU A 93 -2.74 13.28 3.57
CA LEU A 93 -3.30 11.93 3.53
C LEU A 93 -3.72 11.43 4.93
N LEU A 94 -2.93 11.72 5.97
CA LEU A 94 -3.29 11.41 7.36
C LEU A 94 -4.52 12.20 7.82
N LEU A 95 -4.64 13.48 7.42
CA LEU A 95 -5.81 14.30 7.69
C LEU A 95 -7.07 13.63 7.15
N GLN A 96 -7.05 13.10 5.92
CA GLN A 96 -8.21 12.39 5.35
C GLN A 96 -8.61 11.17 6.20
N ILE A 97 -7.64 10.36 6.66
CA ILE A 97 -7.90 9.21 7.53
C ILE A 97 -8.58 9.65 8.83
N VAL A 98 -8.05 10.70 9.48
CA VAL A 98 -8.63 11.28 10.70
C VAL A 98 -10.04 11.81 10.46
N PHE A 99 -10.27 12.47 9.33
CA PHE A 99 -11.58 13.01 8.94
C PHE A 99 -12.62 11.89 8.83
N HIS A 100 -12.29 10.81 8.11
CA HIS A 100 -13.18 9.65 7.98
C HIS A 100 -13.46 8.97 9.32
N ALA A 101 -12.44 8.82 10.17
CA ALA A 101 -12.59 8.25 11.50
C ALA A 101 -13.51 9.12 12.39
N GLN A 102 -13.35 10.45 12.35
CA GLN A 102 -14.20 11.38 13.10
C GLN A 102 -15.67 11.32 12.64
N ILE A 103 -15.93 11.32 11.33
CA ILE A 103 -17.29 11.23 10.78
C ILE A 103 -18.01 9.95 11.26
N HIS A 104 -17.30 8.82 11.35
CA HIS A 104 -17.89 7.56 11.80
C HIS A 104 -18.00 7.46 13.32
N ALA A 105 -17.13 8.15 14.06
CA ALA A 105 -17.21 8.24 15.52
C ALA A 105 -18.45 9.03 15.95
N GLU A 106 -18.81 10.09 15.21
CA GLU A 106 -20.02 10.92 15.46
C GLU A 106 -21.34 10.15 15.38
N ILE A 107 -21.33 8.99 14.73
CA ILE A 107 -22.51 8.12 14.56
C ILE A 107 -22.31 6.74 15.20
N ASP A 108 -21.39 6.64 16.17
CA ASP A 108 -21.13 5.44 16.98
C ASP A 108 -20.81 4.17 16.17
N LEU A 109 -20.15 4.31 15.01
CA LEU A 109 -19.77 3.16 14.16
C LEU A 109 -18.35 2.65 14.46
N PHE A 110 -17.35 3.52 14.33
CA PHE A 110 -15.96 3.24 14.70
C PHE A 110 -15.19 4.55 14.88
N SER A 111 -14.05 4.48 15.54
CA SER A 111 -13.18 5.60 15.87
C SER A 111 -11.76 5.43 15.31
N MET A 112 -10.90 6.45 15.48
CA MET A 112 -9.49 6.34 15.12
C MET A 112 -8.79 5.24 15.90
N GLN A 113 -9.19 4.99 17.16
CA GLN A 113 -8.66 3.89 17.96
C GLN A 113 -8.91 2.55 17.28
N ASP A 114 -10.12 2.32 16.76
CA ASP A 114 -10.48 1.08 16.07
C ASP A 114 -9.68 0.90 14.78
N VAL A 115 -9.43 1.99 14.04
CA VAL A 115 -8.60 1.99 12.83
C VAL A 115 -7.16 1.56 13.15
N ILE A 116 -6.54 2.20 14.16
CA ILE A 116 -5.16 1.92 14.57
C ILE A 116 -5.03 0.51 15.14
N HIS A 117 -5.94 0.11 16.03
CA HIS A 117 -5.95 -1.23 16.60
C HIS A 117 -6.11 -2.30 15.50
N GLY A 118 -7.04 -2.09 14.57
CA GLY A 118 -7.29 -3.03 13.48
C GLY A 118 -6.12 -3.21 12.52
N ILE A 119 -5.29 -2.17 12.30
CA ILE A 119 -4.06 -2.31 11.50
C ILE A 119 -2.91 -2.90 12.33
N ALA A 120 -2.72 -2.48 13.58
CA ALA A 120 -1.66 -3.00 14.45
C ALA A 120 -1.79 -4.51 14.66
N ASP A 121 -2.95 -4.99 15.11
CA ASP A 121 -3.23 -6.42 15.32
C ASP A 121 -3.07 -7.23 14.03
N LYS A 122 -3.44 -6.63 12.88
CA LYS A 122 -3.26 -7.28 11.58
C LYS A 122 -1.77 -7.41 11.24
N MET A 123 -0.97 -6.38 11.50
CA MET A 123 0.46 -6.41 11.20
C MET A 123 1.19 -7.39 12.10
N GLU A 124 0.90 -7.44 13.39
CA GLU A 124 1.48 -8.44 14.31
C GLU A 124 1.15 -9.86 13.85
N ARG A 125 -0.14 -10.13 13.60
CA ARG A 125 -0.63 -11.46 13.20
C ARG A 125 -0.12 -11.93 11.84
N ARG A 126 0.17 -11.01 10.90
CA ARG A 126 0.74 -11.37 9.59
C ARG A 126 2.26 -11.45 9.57
N HIS A 127 2.93 -11.05 10.65
CA HIS A 127 4.38 -11.19 10.81
C HIS A 127 4.76 -12.07 12.02
N PRO A 128 4.26 -13.32 12.11
CA PRO A 128 4.61 -14.20 13.24
C PRO A 128 6.11 -14.52 13.30
N HIS A 129 6.85 -14.32 12.20
CA HIS A 129 8.30 -14.46 12.17
C HIS A 129 9.04 -13.33 12.89
N VAL A 130 8.42 -12.15 13.00
CA VAL A 130 8.94 -11.02 13.78
C VAL A 130 8.45 -11.09 15.22
N PHE A 131 7.16 -11.35 15.44
CA PHE A 131 6.51 -11.16 16.75
C PHE A 131 6.29 -12.46 17.55
N GLU A 132 6.28 -13.64 16.91
CA GLU A 132 6.02 -14.93 17.55
C GLU A 132 7.19 -15.92 17.43
N GLY A 133 8.31 -15.50 16.86
CA GLY A 133 9.53 -16.30 16.73
C GLY A 133 9.46 -17.43 15.71
N LEU A 134 8.54 -17.36 14.73
CA LEU A 134 8.51 -18.30 13.61
C LEU A 134 9.80 -18.16 12.79
N HIS A 135 10.58 -19.23 12.67
CA HIS A 135 11.77 -19.20 11.83
C HIS A 135 11.38 -19.31 10.35
N VAL A 136 11.92 -18.42 9.52
CA VAL A 136 11.70 -18.40 8.07
C VAL A 136 13.07 -18.37 7.39
N GLU A 137 13.25 -19.25 6.41
CA GLU A 137 14.55 -19.54 5.81
C GLU A 137 14.79 -18.78 4.50
N SER A 138 13.75 -18.20 3.89
CA SER A 138 13.86 -17.39 2.66
C SER A 138 12.72 -16.37 2.48
N GLU A 139 12.93 -15.41 1.59
CA GLU A 139 11.93 -14.42 1.19
C GLU A 139 10.70 -15.06 0.51
N GLU A 140 10.91 -16.10 -0.30
CA GLU A 140 9.81 -16.86 -0.90
C GLU A 140 8.94 -17.51 0.17
N GLN A 141 9.56 -18.06 1.22
CA GLN A 141 8.83 -18.65 2.34
C GLN A 141 8.07 -17.59 3.16
N LEU A 142 8.61 -16.37 3.29
CA LEU A 142 7.91 -15.23 3.88
C LEU A 142 6.65 -14.89 3.08
N ASN A 143 6.77 -14.76 1.75
CA ASN A 143 5.66 -14.42 0.86
C ASN A 143 4.56 -15.50 0.87
N ILE A 144 4.94 -16.78 0.83
CA ILE A 144 3.98 -17.90 0.94
C ILE A 144 3.23 -17.86 2.27
N ASN A 145 3.94 -17.61 3.38
CA ASN A 145 3.31 -17.55 4.70
C ASN A 145 2.38 -16.34 4.82
N TRP A 146 2.80 -15.18 4.29
CA TRP A 146 1.98 -13.97 4.23
C TRP A 146 0.67 -14.21 3.50
N ASP A 147 0.73 -14.79 2.30
CA ASP A 147 -0.46 -15.06 1.51
C ASP A 147 -1.36 -16.11 2.15
N LYS A 148 -0.81 -17.16 2.80
CA LYS A 148 -1.61 -18.13 3.56
C LYS A 148 -2.40 -17.47 4.69
N ILE A 149 -1.76 -16.62 5.49
CA ILE A 149 -2.42 -15.90 6.60
C ILE A 149 -3.50 -14.95 6.04
N LYS A 150 -3.19 -14.22 4.97
CA LYS A 150 -4.12 -13.33 4.28
C LYS A 150 -5.33 -14.08 3.70
N HIS A 151 -5.15 -15.29 3.17
CA HIS A 151 -6.27 -16.12 2.68
C HIS A 151 -7.14 -16.64 3.83
N ALA A 152 -6.53 -17.10 4.92
CA ALA A 152 -7.26 -17.55 6.11
C ALA A 152 -8.11 -16.44 6.76
N GLU A 153 -7.66 -15.18 6.66
CA GLU A 153 -8.45 -14.02 7.13
C GLU A 153 -9.68 -13.74 6.27
N LYS A 154 -9.54 -13.86 4.95
CA LYS A 154 -10.60 -13.50 3.99
C LYS A 154 -11.83 -14.39 4.12
N SER A 155 -11.68 -15.65 4.55
CA SER A 155 -12.79 -16.61 4.70
C SER A 155 -13.78 -16.25 5.83
N THR A 156 -13.44 -15.28 6.69
CA THR A 156 -14.26 -14.89 7.85
C THR A 156 -15.18 -13.69 7.61
N ARG A 157 -15.10 -13.04 6.45
CA ARG A 157 -15.91 -11.84 6.11
C ARG A 157 -16.71 -12.07 4.82
N PRO A 158 -18.00 -11.68 4.75
CA PRO A 158 -18.72 -11.68 3.48
C PRO A 158 -18.07 -10.65 2.54
N GLN A 159 -17.33 -11.12 1.55
CA GLN A 159 -16.73 -10.28 0.51
C GLN A 159 -17.61 -10.20 -0.74
N ARG A 160 -17.39 -9.16 -1.54
CA ARG A 160 -17.62 -9.26 -2.99
C ARG A 160 -16.72 -10.37 -3.53
N GLN A 161 -17.22 -11.20 -4.44
CA GLN A 161 -16.52 -12.39 -4.94
C GLN A 161 -15.12 -12.14 -5.50
N ASP A 162 -14.77 -10.89 -5.86
CA ASP A 162 -13.47 -10.51 -6.43
C ASP A 162 -12.48 -9.89 -5.42
N GLY A 163 -12.93 -9.40 -4.25
CA GLY A 163 -12.05 -8.81 -3.23
C GLY A 163 -11.25 -7.56 -3.66
N LEU A 164 -11.54 -6.96 -4.82
CA LEU A 164 -10.81 -5.82 -5.39
C LEU A 164 -11.65 -4.52 -5.34
N PRO A 165 -11.06 -3.37 -4.97
CA PRO A 165 -11.74 -2.08 -5.07
C PRO A 165 -12.17 -1.77 -6.52
N ARG A 166 -13.33 -1.13 -6.66
CA ARG A 166 -13.84 -0.72 -7.98
C ARG A 166 -12.94 0.33 -8.64
N GLU A 167 -12.48 1.29 -7.84
CA GLU A 167 -11.69 2.45 -8.24
C GLU A 167 -10.18 2.14 -8.37
N LEU A 168 -9.76 0.87 -8.27
CA LEU A 168 -8.37 0.55 -8.58
C LEU A 168 -8.08 0.90 -10.05
N PRO A 169 -6.95 1.58 -10.33
CA PRO A 169 -6.49 1.78 -11.70
C PRO A 169 -6.44 0.46 -12.48
N SER A 170 -6.80 0.52 -13.76
CA SER A 170 -7.11 -0.67 -14.55
C SER A 170 -5.94 -1.64 -14.70
N LEU A 171 -4.69 -1.15 -14.80
CA LEU A 171 -3.53 -2.03 -14.95
C LEU A 171 -3.17 -2.70 -13.63
N LEU A 172 -3.16 -1.93 -12.53
CA LEU A 172 -2.96 -2.49 -11.19
C LEU A 172 -4.06 -3.51 -10.84
N LYS A 173 -5.30 -3.22 -11.21
CA LYS A 173 -6.43 -4.15 -11.04
C LYS A 173 -6.24 -5.42 -11.85
N ALA A 174 -5.80 -5.30 -13.10
CA ALA A 174 -5.51 -6.44 -13.97
C ALA A 174 -4.43 -7.37 -13.38
N GLN A 175 -3.32 -6.80 -12.90
CA GLN A 175 -2.26 -7.57 -12.23
C GLN A 175 -2.82 -8.29 -10.99
N LYS A 176 -3.59 -7.60 -10.14
CA LYS A 176 -4.20 -8.26 -8.96
C LYS A 176 -5.18 -9.39 -9.32
N VAL A 177 -5.91 -9.27 -10.43
CA VAL A 177 -6.80 -10.34 -10.91
C VAL A 177 -5.99 -11.58 -11.30
N HIS A 178 -4.83 -11.42 -11.95
CA HIS A 178 -3.93 -12.53 -12.24
C HIS A 178 -3.42 -13.16 -10.96
N SER A 179 -2.88 -12.38 -10.01
CA SER A 179 -2.39 -12.93 -8.74
C SER A 179 -3.47 -13.71 -7.96
N LEU A 180 -4.73 -13.24 -7.99
CA LEU A 180 -5.86 -13.97 -7.39
C LEU A 180 -6.09 -15.33 -8.07
N LYS A 181 -6.12 -15.38 -9.40
CA LYS A 181 -6.27 -16.62 -10.16
C LYS A 181 -5.13 -17.61 -9.92
N TYR A 182 -3.89 -17.13 -9.78
CA TYR A 182 -2.75 -17.97 -9.42
C TYR A 182 -2.90 -18.54 -8.00
N SER A 183 -3.34 -17.72 -7.03
CA SER A 183 -3.53 -18.16 -5.65
C SER A 183 -4.62 -19.21 -5.46
N GLU A 184 -5.65 -19.21 -6.32
CA GLU A 184 -6.72 -20.22 -6.33
C GLU A 184 -6.32 -21.52 -7.04
N ASN A 185 -5.34 -21.48 -7.96
CA ASN A 185 -4.94 -22.60 -8.81
C ASN A 185 -3.56 -23.19 -8.44
N LEU A 186 -3.22 -23.27 -7.14
CA LEU A 186 -1.94 -23.79 -6.61
C LEU A 186 -1.49 -25.19 -7.10
N ASP A 187 -2.26 -25.88 -7.95
CA ASP A 187 -1.94 -27.17 -8.56
C ASP A 187 -1.64 -27.12 -10.09
N GLN A 188 -1.84 -25.98 -10.77
CA GLN A 188 -1.51 -25.86 -12.19
C GLN A 188 -0.41 -24.83 -12.39
N THR A 189 0.80 -25.31 -12.61
CA THR A 189 1.86 -24.56 -13.30
C THR A 189 1.31 -24.19 -14.68
N SER A 190 0.61 -23.05 -14.79
CA SER A 190 0.35 -22.44 -16.09
C SER A 190 1.72 -22.09 -16.64
N ASN A 191 2.21 -22.89 -17.58
CA ASN A 191 3.49 -22.70 -18.24
C ASN A 191 3.51 -21.31 -18.89
N ASP A 192 4.01 -20.30 -18.17
CA ASP A 192 4.23 -18.95 -18.70
C ASP A 192 5.32 -18.92 -19.78
N THR A 193 6.00 -20.05 -20.00
CA THR A 193 6.93 -20.29 -21.10
C THR A 193 6.32 -20.01 -22.49
N ASP A 194 5.00 -20.18 -22.65
CA ASP A 194 4.31 -19.94 -23.92
C ASP A 194 3.66 -18.53 -24.03
N LEU A 195 3.66 -17.74 -22.95
CA LEU A 195 3.03 -16.42 -22.94
C LEU A 195 3.61 -15.46 -24.00
N PRO A 196 4.93 -15.35 -24.20
CA PRO A 196 5.48 -14.50 -25.26
C PRO A 196 5.04 -14.93 -26.67
N VAL A 197 4.92 -16.24 -26.91
CA VAL A 197 4.48 -16.79 -28.21
C VAL A 197 3.00 -16.50 -28.45
N TYR A 198 2.18 -16.65 -27.42
CA TYR A 198 0.78 -16.26 -27.44
C TYR A 198 0.61 -14.77 -27.74
N LEU A 199 1.28 -13.89 -27.00
CA LEU A 199 1.20 -12.44 -27.18
C LEU A 199 1.63 -12.01 -28.59
N GLN A 200 2.71 -12.58 -29.12
CA GLN A 200 3.15 -12.30 -30.49
C GLN A 200 2.09 -12.72 -31.52
N SER A 201 1.45 -13.87 -31.32
CA SER A 201 0.41 -14.37 -32.22
C SER A 201 -0.86 -13.53 -32.15
N ALA A 202 -1.28 -13.16 -30.94
CA ALA A 202 -2.44 -12.29 -30.70
C ALA A 202 -2.25 -10.90 -31.34
N LEU A 203 -1.06 -10.30 -31.21
CA LEU A 203 -0.71 -9.04 -31.87
C LEU A 203 -0.81 -9.11 -33.40
N LYS A 204 -0.31 -10.21 -34.01
CA LYS A 204 -0.40 -10.42 -35.46
C LYS A 204 -1.85 -10.56 -35.94
N GLN A 205 -2.69 -11.24 -35.16
CA GLN A 205 -4.11 -11.41 -35.48
C GLN A 205 -4.86 -10.06 -35.39
N LEU A 206 -4.65 -9.32 -34.29
CA LEU A 206 -5.23 -8.00 -34.09
C LEU A 206 -4.88 -7.02 -35.23
N ALA A 207 -3.66 -7.07 -35.76
CA ALA A 207 -3.25 -6.20 -36.87
C ALA A 207 -4.05 -6.44 -38.17
N LEU A 208 -4.71 -7.60 -38.30
CA LEU A 208 -5.54 -7.96 -39.45
C LEU A 208 -7.05 -7.86 -39.15
N SER A 209 -7.41 -7.53 -37.92
CA SER A 209 -8.79 -7.50 -37.44
C SER A 209 -9.55 -6.26 -37.89
N ASN A 210 -10.87 -6.42 -38.02
CA ASN A 210 -11.77 -5.29 -38.22
C ASN A 210 -12.00 -4.51 -36.91
N HIS A 211 -12.68 -3.37 -37.00
CA HIS A 211 -12.90 -2.50 -35.83
C HIS A 211 -13.64 -3.20 -34.67
N THR A 212 -14.65 -4.00 -34.97
CA THR A 212 -15.42 -4.72 -33.94
C THR A 212 -14.55 -5.76 -33.22
N GLU A 213 -13.80 -6.55 -34.00
CA GLU A 213 -12.85 -7.52 -33.45
C GLU A 213 -11.76 -6.86 -32.61
N LEU A 214 -11.21 -5.73 -33.07
CA LEU A 214 -10.23 -4.93 -32.32
C LEU A 214 -10.81 -4.46 -30.99
N GLN A 215 -12.05 -3.96 -30.98
CA GLN A 215 -12.71 -3.45 -29.78
C GLN A 215 -12.92 -4.56 -28.72
N GLU A 216 -13.16 -5.79 -29.15
CA GLU A 216 -13.32 -6.95 -28.27
C GLU A 216 -11.98 -7.54 -27.80
N GLN A 217 -11.00 -7.65 -28.70
CA GLN A 217 -9.76 -8.37 -28.43
C GLN A 217 -8.65 -7.52 -27.83
N LEU A 218 -8.60 -6.21 -28.10
CA LEU A 218 -7.56 -5.32 -27.59
C LEU A 218 -7.52 -5.25 -26.05
N PRO A 219 -8.65 -5.14 -25.31
CA PRO A 219 -8.63 -5.18 -23.86
C PRO A 219 -8.07 -6.51 -23.31
N THR A 220 -8.36 -7.62 -23.98
CA THR A 220 -7.83 -8.95 -23.59
C THR A 220 -6.32 -8.98 -23.76
N LEU A 221 -5.79 -8.44 -24.87
CA LEU A 221 -4.35 -8.33 -25.05
C LEU A 221 -3.69 -7.44 -23.99
N LEU A 222 -4.30 -6.29 -23.67
CA LEU A 222 -3.81 -5.41 -22.60
C LEU A 222 -3.77 -6.14 -21.25
N PHE A 223 -4.80 -6.92 -20.95
CA PHE A 223 -4.87 -7.76 -19.75
C PHE A 223 -3.78 -8.85 -19.73
N GLU A 224 -3.47 -9.50 -20.85
CA GLU A 224 -2.40 -10.51 -20.89
C GLU A 224 -1.00 -9.88 -20.86
N LEU A 225 -0.83 -8.65 -21.35
CA LEU A 225 0.42 -7.89 -21.18
C LEU A 225 0.71 -7.58 -19.71
N THR A 226 -0.32 -7.33 -18.89
CA THR A 226 -0.08 -7.14 -17.45
C THR A 226 0.39 -8.41 -16.76
N ARG A 227 0.02 -9.59 -17.29
CA ARG A 227 0.53 -10.89 -16.80
C ARG A 227 2.01 -11.06 -17.10
N LEU A 228 2.43 -10.66 -18.30
CA LEU A 228 3.84 -10.69 -18.68
C LEU A 228 4.67 -9.79 -17.76
N ALA A 229 4.16 -8.59 -17.46
CA ALA A 229 4.84 -7.68 -16.54
C ALA A 229 4.94 -8.24 -15.13
N GLU A 230 3.86 -8.83 -14.59
CA GLU A 230 3.88 -9.51 -13.30
C GLU A 230 4.92 -10.64 -13.25
N ALA A 231 5.01 -11.46 -14.30
CA ALA A 231 6.01 -12.53 -14.40
C ALA A 231 7.48 -12.03 -14.47
N ASN A 232 7.69 -10.73 -14.61
CA ASN A 232 9.01 -10.09 -14.64
C ASN A 232 9.16 -9.03 -13.52
N ASP A 233 8.31 -9.08 -12.49
CA ASP A 233 8.34 -8.15 -11.35
C ASP A 233 8.20 -6.66 -11.75
N ILE A 234 7.43 -6.38 -12.80
CA ILE A 234 7.17 -5.02 -13.29
C ILE A 234 5.77 -4.57 -12.86
N ASP A 235 5.68 -3.45 -12.16
CA ASP A 235 4.41 -2.74 -11.91
C ASP A 235 3.97 -1.98 -13.17
N CYS A 236 2.89 -2.45 -13.80
CA CYS A 236 2.39 -1.88 -15.05
C CYS A 236 1.81 -0.47 -14.87
N GLU A 237 1.16 -0.22 -13.73
CA GLU A 237 0.50 1.06 -13.47
C GLU A 237 1.57 2.13 -13.25
N MET A 238 2.57 1.84 -12.42
CA MET A 238 3.67 2.76 -12.16
C MET A 238 4.52 2.97 -13.41
N GLY A 239 4.87 1.90 -14.14
CA GLY A 239 5.65 2.00 -15.36
C GLY A 239 4.97 2.84 -16.46
N LEU A 240 3.65 2.71 -16.62
CA LEU A 240 2.91 3.55 -17.56
C LEU A 240 2.80 5.00 -17.05
N ARG A 241 2.54 5.21 -15.75
CA ARG A 241 2.48 6.55 -15.15
C ARG A 241 3.78 7.33 -15.40
N GLU A 242 4.93 6.74 -15.09
CA GLU A 242 6.24 7.35 -15.37
C GLU A 242 6.43 7.68 -16.84
N LEU A 243 6.04 6.76 -17.74
CA LEU A 243 6.15 6.99 -19.18
C LEU A 243 5.29 8.19 -19.60
N LEU A 244 4.06 8.29 -19.11
CA LEU A 244 3.14 9.37 -19.45
C LEU A 244 3.66 10.73 -18.98
N ILE A 245 4.18 10.81 -17.76
CA ILE A 245 4.84 12.02 -17.23
C ILE A 245 5.97 12.46 -18.18
N LYS A 246 6.90 11.55 -18.51
CA LYS A 246 8.02 11.80 -19.43
C LYS A 246 7.56 12.24 -20.83
N GLN A 247 6.40 11.80 -21.30
CA GLN A 247 5.85 12.22 -22.60
C GLN A 247 5.21 13.61 -22.54
N LEU A 248 4.58 13.96 -21.43
CA LEU A 248 3.96 15.27 -21.22
C LEU A 248 5.02 16.37 -21.08
N GLU A 249 6.12 16.12 -20.36
CA GLU A 249 7.25 17.05 -20.23
C GLU A 249 7.91 17.41 -21.57
N LYS A 250 7.86 16.49 -22.54
CA LYS A 250 8.46 16.68 -23.87
C LYS A 250 7.60 17.49 -24.83
N ARG A 251 6.36 17.84 -24.46
CA ARG A 251 5.52 18.68 -25.32
C ARG A 251 6.03 20.12 -25.29
N PRO A 252 6.39 20.71 -26.45
CA PRO A 252 6.64 22.15 -26.50
C PRO A 252 5.36 22.90 -26.13
N SER A 253 5.51 23.95 -25.32
CA SER A 253 4.46 24.89 -24.91
C SER A 253 3.68 25.47 -26.08
#